data_AF-A0A522V045-F1
#
_entry.id   AF-A0A522V045-F1
#
_cell.length_a   1.000
_cell.length_b   1.000
_cell.length_c   1.000
_cell.angle_alpha   90.00
_cell.angle_beta   90.00
_cell.angle_gamma   90.00
#
_symmetry.space_group_name_H-M   'P 1'
#
loop_
_entity.id
_entity.type
_entity.pdbx_description
1 polymer ?
#
loop_
_entity_poly.entity_id
_entity_poly.type
_entity_poly.pdbx_seq_one_letter_code
_entity_poly.pdbx_strand_id
1 'polypeptide(L)'
;MKKTISIVTLALIALAICAPLAIAEEAATPGAVSDAKLGYYGMAVLGSGLAIGLAALGTGIGQGVGLRGATEGVARNPGASGKITTTLIIGLAMIESLAIYALVVVLIVLFANPFKL
;
A
#
# COMPACT_ATOMS: atom_id res chain seq x y z
N MET A 1 -0.62 28.19 -7.17
CA MET A 1 0.58 27.39 -7.49
C MET A 1 0.59 26.05 -6.75
N LYS A 2 0.62 26.00 -5.40
CA LYS A 2 0.63 24.73 -4.64
C LYS A 2 -0.56 23.81 -4.92
N LYS A 3 -1.78 24.37 -4.99
CA LYS A 3 -3.02 23.62 -5.29
C LYS A 3 -3.05 23.10 -6.74
N THR A 4 -2.61 23.93 -7.68
CA THR A 4 -2.52 23.58 -9.11
C THR A 4 -1.49 22.47 -9.36
N ILE A 5 -0.32 22.54 -8.71
CA ILE A 5 0.69 21.48 -8.78
C ILE A 5 0.14 20.18 -8.18
N SER A 6 -0.51 20.24 -7.01
CA SER A 6 -1.11 19.05 -6.39
C SER A 6 -2.19 18.40 -7.26
N ILE A 7 -3.02 19.18 -7.95
CA ILE A 7 -4.07 18.67 -8.84
C ILE A 7 -3.44 18.04 -10.09
N VAL A 8 -2.40 18.66 -10.66
CA VAL A 8 -1.69 18.12 -11.83
C VAL A 8 -0.95 16.83 -11.49
N THR A 9 -0.32 16.74 -10.32
CA THR A 9 0.32 15.51 -9.86
C THR A 9 -0.70 14.40 -9.62
N LEU A 10 -1.86 14.72 -9.03
CA LEU A 10 -2.93 13.73 -8.81
C LEU A 10 -3.55 13.24 -10.14
N ALA A 11 -3.70 14.14 -11.13
CA ALA A 11 -4.19 13.81 -12.46
C ALA A 11 -3.19 12.94 -13.25
N LEU A 12 -1.88 13.19 -13.12
CA LEU A 12 -0.84 12.35 -13.72
C LEU A 12 -0.79 10.95 -13.11
N ILE A 13 -0.98 10.84 -11.79
CA ILE A 13 -1.09 9.54 -11.10
C ILE A 13 -2.34 8.79 -11.59
N ALA A 14 -3.48 9.46 -11.70
CA ALA A 14 -4.71 8.87 -12.21
C ALA A 14 -4.56 8.40 -13.67
N LEU A 15 -3.88 9.17 -14.52
CA LEU A 15 -3.61 8.80 -15.92
C LEU A 15 -2.67 7.59 -16.02
N ALA A 16 -1.65 7.51 -15.17
CA ALA A 16 -0.74 6.37 -15.11
C ALA A 16 -1.44 5.08 -14.64
N ILE A 17 -2.46 5.20 -13.78
CA ILE A 17 -3.29 4.07 -13.30
C ILE A 17 -4.29 3.61 -14.38
N CYS A 18 -4.78 4.52 -15.23
CA CYS A 18 -5.74 4.19 -16.29
C CYS A 18 -5.08 3.73 -17.61
N ALA A 19 -3.81 4.05 -17.86
CA ALA A 19 -3.09 3.66 -19.08
C ALA A 19 -3.07 2.14 -19.39
N PRO A 20 -3.04 1.22 -18.41
CA PRO A 20 -3.11 -0.22 -18.67
C PRO A 20 -4.46 -0.69 -19.24
N LEU A 21 -5.54 0.08 -19.09
CA LEU A 21 -6.86 -0.29 -19.65
C LEU A 21 -7.00 0.03 -21.15
N ALA A 22 -6.06 0.78 -21.74
CA ALA A 22 -6.18 1.29 -23.11
C ALA A 22 -5.49 0.42 -24.18
N ILE A 23 -4.83 -0.69 -23.81
CA ILE A 23 -4.22 -1.62 -24.77
C ILE A 23 -4.94 -2.95 -24.73
N ALA A 24 -6.06 -3.00 -25.45
CA ALA A 24 -6.72 -4.20 -25.91
C ALA A 24 -6.87 -4.10 -27.43
N GLU A 25 -5.82 -4.45 -28.17
CA GLU A 25 -5.94 -4.78 -29.59
C GLU A 25 -5.10 -6.03 -29.91
N GLU A 26 -5.63 -6.80 -30.85
CA GLU A 26 -5.51 -8.24 -31.02
C GLU A 26 -4.36 -8.67 -31.95
N ALA A 27 -3.69 -9.78 -31.62
CA ALA A 27 -3.07 -10.68 -32.60
C ALA A 27 -2.72 -12.02 -31.93
N ALA A 28 -3.50 -13.06 -32.26
CA ALA A 28 -3.34 -14.42 -31.76
C ALA A 28 -2.03 -15.09 -32.23
N THR A 29 -1.31 -15.75 -31.32
CA THR A 29 -0.26 -16.74 -31.65
C THR A 29 -0.42 -18.03 -30.83
N PRO A 30 -0.18 -19.22 -31.42
CA PRO A 30 -0.43 -20.50 -30.76
C PRO A 30 0.70 -20.83 -29.76
N GLY A 31 0.32 -21.14 -28.52
CA GLY A 31 1.21 -21.18 -27.34
C GLY A 31 0.67 -20.33 -26.19
N ALA A 32 -0.45 -19.64 -26.42
CA ALA A 32 -1.12 -18.76 -25.46
C ALA A 32 -1.44 -19.46 -24.14
N VAL A 33 -0.75 -19.02 -23.08
CA VAL A 33 -1.34 -19.00 -21.74
C VAL A 33 -2.69 -18.29 -21.92
N SER A 34 -3.80 -18.97 -21.61
CA SER A 34 -5.16 -18.42 -21.67
C SER A 34 -5.15 -16.90 -21.45
N ASP A 35 -5.57 -16.10 -22.44
CA ASP A 35 -5.49 -14.63 -22.41
C ASP A 35 -6.14 -14.05 -21.14
N ALA A 36 -7.09 -14.79 -20.55
CA ALA A 36 -7.72 -14.48 -19.27
C ALA A 36 -6.75 -14.54 -18.06
N LYS A 37 -5.77 -15.46 -18.06
CA LYS A 37 -4.76 -15.57 -16.98
C LYS A 37 -3.80 -14.39 -17.01
N LEU A 38 -3.32 -13.98 -18.19
CA LEU A 38 -2.38 -12.85 -18.31
C LEU A 38 -3.04 -11.54 -17.87
N GLY A 39 -4.29 -11.31 -18.28
CA GLY A 39 -5.08 -10.16 -17.83
C GLY A 39 -5.30 -10.15 -16.31
N TYR A 40 -5.65 -11.30 -15.72
CA TYR A 40 -5.79 -11.44 -14.27
C TYR A 40 -4.49 -11.09 -13.54
N TYR A 41 -3.35 -11.69 -13.91
CA TYR A 41 -2.07 -11.42 -13.24
C TYR A 41 -1.61 -9.97 -13.42
N GLY A 42 -1.86 -9.35 -14.58
CA GLY A 42 -1.56 -7.93 -14.80
C GLY A 42 -2.33 -7.01 -13.85
N MET A 43 -3.65 -7.20 -13.74
CA MET A 43 -4.48 -6.41 -12.82
C MET A 43 -4.18 -6.73 -11.35
N ALA A 44 -3.89 -8.00 -11.03
CA ALA A 44 -3.56 -8.45 -9.69
C ALA A 44 -2.26 -7.81 -9.17
N VAL A 45 -1.22 -7.72 -10.00
CA VAL A 45 0.06 -7.08 -9.63
C VAL A 45 -0.13 -5.57 -9.43
N LEU A 46 -0.85 -4.90 -10.32
CA LEU A 46 -1.15 -3.47 -10.17
C LEU A 46 -1.98 -3.19 -8.91
N GLY A 47 -3.05 -3.95 -8.70
CA GLY A 47 -3.89 -3.83 -7.50
C GLY A 47 -3.10 -4.11 -6.21
N SER A 48 -2.22 -5.10 -6.25
CA SER A 48 -1.36 -5.45 -5.11
C SER A 48 -0.36 -4.33 -4.78
N GLY A 49 0.30 -3.78 -5.80
CA GLY A 49 1.24 -2.66 -5.61
C GLY A 49 0.56 -1.42 -5.03
N LEU A 50 -0.64 -1.10 -5.51
CA LEU A 50 -1.43 0.02 -4.98
C LEU A 50 -1.90 -0.24 -3.54
N ALA A 51 -2.41 -1.45 -3.25
CA ALA A 51 -2.88 -1.79 -1.90
C ALA A 51 -1.76 -1.68 -0.86
N ILE A 52 -0.60 -2.29 -1.11
CA ILE A 52 0.55 -2.21 -0.21
C ILE A 52 1.13 -0.80 -0.14
N GLY A 53 1.24 -0.09 -1.26
CA GLY A 53 1.77 1.27 -1.29
C GLY A 53 0.92 2.24 -0.46
N LEU A 54 -0.41 2.16 -0.57
CA LEU A 54 -1.33 2.99 0.21
C LEU A 54 -1.33 2.61 1.69
N ALA A 55 -1.30 1.31 2.00
CA ALA A 55 -1.22 0.85 3.38
C ALA A 55 0.07 1.34 4.06
N ALA A 56 1.23 1.16 3.41
CA ALA A 56 2.53 1.61 3.90
C ALA A 56 2.60 3.14 4.07
N LEU A 57 1.98 3.89 3.16
CA LEU A 57 1.90 5.34 3.29
C LEU A 57 1.10 5.75 4.53
N GLY A 58 -0.07 5.15 4.74
CA GLY A 58 -0.92 5.45 5.88
C GLY A 58 -0.29 5.05 7.22
N THR A 59 0.24 3.82 7.31
CA THR A 59 0.88 3.33 8.54
C THR A 59 2.18 4.09 8.83
N GLY A 60 3.02 4.35 7.83
CA GLY A 60 4.26 5.09 8.00
C GLY A 60 4.05 6.51 8.54
N ILE A 61 3.01 7.21 8.07
CA ILE A 61 2.64 8.53 8.62
C ILE A 61 2.18 8.39 10.09
N GLY A 62 1.29 7.43 10.38
CA GLY A 62 0.78 7.21 11.73
C GLY A 62 1.88 6.87 12.73
N GLN A 63 2.80 5.98 12.35
CA GLN A 63 3.95 5.60 13.16
C GLN A 63 4.89 6.80 13.38
N GLY A 64 5.18 7.59 12.34
CA GLY A 64 6.03 8.77 12.46
C GLY A 64 5.47 9.82 13.44
N VAL A 65 4.16 10.06 13.39
CA VAL A 65 3.49 10.97 14.33
C VAL A 65 3.54 10.42 15.76
N GLY A 66 3.27 9.12 15.94
CA GLY A 66 3.36 8.45 17.24
C GLY A 66 4.76 8.50 17.84
N LEU A 67 5.79 8.20 17.04
CA LEU A 67 7.20 8.29 17.43
C LEU A 67 7.57 9.71 17.88
N ARG A 68 7.19 10.73 17.11
CA ARG A 68 7.45 12.13 17.46
C ARG A 68 6.83 12.49 18.81
N GLY A 69 5.57 12.10 19.05
CA GLY A 69 4.92 12.34 20.33
C GLY A 69 5.61 11.65 21.50
N ALA A 70 6.08 10.41 21.29
CA ALA A 70 6.81 9.67 22.29
C ALA A 70 8.18 10.27 22.61
N THR A 71 8.96 10.68 21.60
CA THR A 71 10.28 11.29 21.83
C THR A 71 10.17 12.64 22.53
N GLU A 72 9.19 13.47 22.16
CA GLU A 72 8.90 14.73 22.87
C GLU A 72 8.45 14.49 24.32
N GLY A 73 7.62 13.46 24.55
CA GLY A 73 7.19 13.06 25.89
C GLY A 73 8.35 12.60 26.77
N VAL A 74 9.25 11.78 26.23
CA VAL A 74 10.45 11.31 26.94
C VAL A 74 11.40 12.47 27.24
N ALA A 75 11.60 13.39 26.30
CA ALA A 75 12.45 14.56 26.51
C ALA A 75 11.92 15.47 27.63
N ARG A 76 10.59 15.61 27.74
CA ARG A 76 9.95 16.42 28.79
C ARG A 76 9.92 15.74 30.16
N ASN A 77 9.77 14.42 30.19
CA ASN A 77 9.76 13.65 31.43
C ASN A 77 10.53 12.33 31.30
N PRO A 78 11.86 12.36 31.49
CA PRO A 78 12.70 11.16 31.37
C PRO A 78 12.31 10.05 32.34
N GLY A 79 11.79 10.40 33.53
CA GLY A 79 11.34 9.42 34.54
C GLY A 79 10.14 8.57 34.09
N ALA A 80 9.39 9.03 33.09
CA ALA A 80 8.26 8.29 32.51
C ALA A 80 8.62 7.47 31.27
N SER A 81 9.89 7.43 30.85
CA SER A 81 10.33 6.86 29.58
C SER A 81 9.84 5.43 29.35
N GLY A 82 9.97 4.53 30.35
CA GLY A 82 9.54 3.14 30.22
C GLY A 82 8.03 2.99 29.92
N LYS A 83 7.19 3.80 30.58
CA LYS A 83 5.74 3.79 30.33
C LYS A 83 5.41 4.34 28.94
N ILE A 84 6.06 5.43 28.53
CA ILE A 84 5.86 6.02 27.20
C ILE A 84 6.24 5.02 26.10
N THR A 85 7.39 4.37 26.22
CA THR A 85 7.84 3.35 25.24
C THR A 85 6.89 2.16 25.18
N THR A 86 6.36 1.70 26.32
CA THR A 86 5.40 0.59 26.36
C THR A 86 4.12 0.96 25.61
N THR A 87 3.54 2.12 25.90
CA THR A 87 2.35 2.62 25.19
C THR A 87 2.62 2.83 23.70
N LEU A 88 3.80 3.37 23.35
CA LEU A 88 4.21 3.54 21.97
C LEU A 88 4.25 2.21 21.22
N ILE A 89 4.91 1.18 21.76
CA ILE A 89 5.05 -0.12 21.10
C ILE A 89 3.67 -0.76 20.85
N ILE A 90 2.76 -0.68 21.83
CA ILE A 90 1.39 -1.18 21.67
C ILE A 90 0.67 -0.41 20.55
N GLY A 91 0.77 0.91 20.54
CA GLY A 91 0.18 1.75 19.48
C GLY A 91 0.76 1.44 18.10
N LEU A 92 2.09 1.29 17.99
CA LEU A 92 2.77 0.95 16.75
C LEU A 92 2.35 -0.43 16.25
N ALA A 93 2.23 -1.43 17.13
CA ALA A 93 1.75 -2.76 16.75
C ALA A 93 0.32 -2.72 16.19
N MET A 94 -0.56 -1.91 16.78
CA MET A 94 -1.92 -1.73 16.26
C MET A 94 -1.92 -1.05 14.89
N ILE A 95 -1.09 -0.02 14.67
CA ILE A 95 -0.97 0.64 13.37
C ILE A 95 -0.39 -0.34 12.33
N GLU A 96 0.64 -1.09 12.70
CA GLU A 96 1.31 -2.04 11.80
C GLU A 96 0.39 -3.18 11.35
N SER A 97 -0.60 -3.56 12.17
CA SER A 97 -1.59 -4.57 11.80
C SER A 97 -2.33 -4.24 10.50
N LEU A 98 -2.54 -2.95 10.20
CA LEU A 98 -3.19 -2.50 8.97
C LEU A 98 -2.34 -2.81 7.73
N ALA A 99 -1.02 -2.60 7.83
CA ALA A 99 -0.07 -2.94 6.76
C ALA A 99 0.01 -4.46 6.57
N ILE A 100 -0.01 -5.22 7.67
CA ILE A 100 -0.01 -6.68 7.61
C ILE A 100 -1.30 -7.21 6.98
N TYR A 101 -2.47 -6.62 7.26
CA TYR A 101 -3.72 -7.04 6.59
C TYR A 101 -3.66 -6.80 5.08
N ALA A 102 -3.15 -5.65 4.63
CA ALA A 102 -2.93 -5.40 3.22
C ALA A 102 -1.94 -6.40 2.60
N LEU A 103 -0.84 -6.72 3.32
CA LEU A 103 0.15 -7.71 2.89
C LEU A 103 -0.48 -9.10 2.74
N VAL A 104 -1.28 -9.53 3.72
CA VAL A 104 -1.95 -10.83 3.67
C VAL A 104 -2.88 -10.91 2.46
N VAL A 105 -3.67 -9.87 2.18
CA VAL A 105 -4.54 -9.84 0.98
C VAL A 105 -3.71 -9.93 -0.30
N VAL A 106 -2.60 -9.20 -0.40
CA VAL A 106 -1.69 -9.27 -1.55
C VAL A 106 -1.08 -10.66 -1.72
N LEU A 107 -0.63 -11.28 -0.64
CA LEU A 107 -0.08 -12.64 -0.69
C LEU A 107 -1.14 -13.64 -1.14
N ILE A 108 -2.39 -13.48 -0.71
CA ILE A 108 -3.50 -14.33 -1.16
C ILE A 108 -3.75 -14.14 -2.65
N VAL A 109 -3.83 -12.90 -3.12
CA VAL A 109 -4.10 -12.60 -4.54
C VAL A 109 -2.99 -13.15 -5.45
N LEU A 110 -1.72 -13.02 -5.05
CA LEU A 110 -0.58 -13.42 -5.88
C LEU A 110 -0.25 -14.92 -5.77
N PHE A 111 -0.39 -15.52 -4.59
CA PHE A 111 0.12 -16.88 -4.35
C PHE A 111 -0.97 -17.90 -3.97
N ALA A 112 -2.14 -17.45 -3.51
CA ALA A 112 -3.25 -18.32 -3.13
C ALA A 112 -4.56 -17.90 -3.84
N ASN A 113 -4.45 -17.59 -5.13
CA ASN A 113 -5.53 -17.02 -5.94
C ASN A 113 -6.83 -17.86 -5.83
N PRO A 114 -7.92 -17.29 -5.28
CA PRO A 114 -9.18 -18.02 -5.10
C PRO A 114 -9.94 -18.26 -6.41
N PHE A 115 -9.63 -17.51 -7.47
CA PHE A 115 -10.36 -17.56 -8.74
C PHE A 115 -9.90 -18.71 -9.64
N LYS A 116 -8.75 -19.35 -9.35
CA LYS A 116 -8.21 -20.53 -10.06
C LYS A 116 -8.31 -20.47 -11.59
N LEU A 117 -8.18 -19.25 -12.17
CA LEU A 117 -8.18 -19.03 -13.61
C LEU A 117 -6.96 -19.69 -14.27
#